data_AF-A0A6J8ASH7-F1
#
_entry.id   AF-A0A6J8ASH7-F1
#
_cell.length_a   1.000
_cell.length_b   1.000
_cell.length_c   1.000
_cell.angle_alpha   90.00
_cell.angle_beta   90.00
_cell.angle_gamma   90.00
#
_symmetry.space_group_name_H-M   'P 1'
#
loop_
_entity.id
_entity.type
_entity.pdbx_description
1 polymer ?
#
loop_
_entity_poly.entity_id
_entity_poly.type
_entity_poly.pdbx_seq_one_letter_code
_entity_poly.pdbx_strand_id
1 'polypeptide(L)'
;MTSSNSKLCGPCEARHKTTTAVSWCMDCDDGLCSSCLEDHKVNRASKKHQTIPVSQYVGIESVSSFIKQECDEHDQRLTFYCLDHYATACALCVVEKHKQCTSLKPIDELARHAKTSTELFDIERGIKELDNTIDEIKNHRQRNIDTIKDQRKTISREIKSFRKQINKHLDNLESDLVKELQSKSDRNISAINLLLAKLKEKETKIKSLGNTIHQLKETLSDVQVFLATKSLGEKLREEQELVSTLCNQDGAKESVLELSTDQQLKHLLSDLKCFGAIQVFQNPCQVKVGEWEQQKSQLNIPITTGKDIHKTKLELIRKISFQYGSEIRDCVIFNDGRMIFADIESNTVFVYTHDGQLSKSIRVGKSPFGLAAISINTVAVTCLVDENINIVNIDDGVVKQKINVGKPNLVLVYLTTTTIFMF
;
A
#
# COMPACT_ATOMS: atom_id res chain seq x y z
N MET A 1 -33.85 -6.96 9.54
CA MET A 1 -35.17 -6.63 10.11
C MET A 1 -35.80 -5.58 9.21
N THR A 2 -36.71 -6.02 8.33
CA THR A 2 -37.43 -5.15 7.39
C THR A 2 -38.57 -4.47 8.14
N SER A 3 -38.41 -3.20 8.49
CA SER A 3 -39.52 -2.41 9.01
C SER A 3 -40.55 -2.23 7.89
N SER A 4 -41.66 -2.96 7.99
CA SER A 4 -42.80 -2.88 7.08
C SER A 4 -43.43 -1.50 7.22
N ASN A 5 -42.99 -0.53 6.43
CA ASN A 5 -43.61 0.79 6.34
C ASN A 5 -44.91 0.65 5.52
N SER A 6 -45.94 0.03 6.10
CA SER A 6 -47.22 -0.15 5.44
C SER A 6 -47.90 1.21 5.32
N LYS A 7 -48.00 1.74 4.09
CA LYS A 7 -48.69 2.99 3.81
C LYS A 7 -50.17 2.89 4.19
N LEU A 8 -50.70 3.95 4.80
CA LEU A 8 -52.09 4.01 5.23
C LEU A 8 -52.96 4.66 4.14
N CYS A 9 -54.26 4.47 4.25
CA CYS A 9 -55.25 5.01 3.34
C CYS A 9 -55.68 6.41 3.79
N GLY A 10 -55.26 7.46 3.10
CA GLY A 10 -55.52 8.86 3.49
C GLY A 10 -57.01 9.18 3.69
N PRO A 11 -57.94 8.76 2.80
CA PRO A 11 -59.37 9.00 3.02
C PRO A 11 -59.95 8.30 4.26
N CYS A 12 -59.37 7.16 4.65
CA CYS A 12 -59.76 6.45 5.87
C CYS A 12 -59.18 7.16 7.10
N GLU A 13 -57.92 7.59 7.03
CA GLU A 13 -57.27 8.35 8.10
C GLU A 13 -58.00 9.68 8.38
N ALA A 14 -58.40 10.40 7.33
CA ALA A 14 -59.23 11.61 7.44
C ALA A 14 -60.60 11.34 8.10
N ARG A 15 -61.08 10.09 8.05
CA ARG A 15 -62.29 9.61 8.75
C ARG A 15 -61.98 8.94 10.10
N HIS A 16 -60.78 9.14 10.63
CA HIS A 16 -60.26 8.55 11.87
C HIS A 16 -60.28 7.01 11.88
N LYS A 17 -60.09 6.38 10.71
CA LYS A 17 -59.94 4.93 10.56
C LYS A 17 -58.53 4.58 10.09
N THR A 18 -57.86 3.68 10.81
CA THR A 18 -56.56 3.16 10.39
C THR A 18 -56.78 1.97 9.45
N THR A 19 -56.58 2.18 8.16
CA THR A 19 -56.71 1.12 7.14
C THR A 19 -55.52 1.18 6.22
N THR A 20 -54.90 0.03 5.94
CA THR A 20 -53.74 -0.06 5.04
C THR A 20 -54.14 0.22 3.60
N ALA A 21 -53.33 1.00 2.89
CA ALA A 21 -53.49 1.22 1.46
C ALA A 21 -53.03 0.00 0.66
N VAL A 22 -53.80 -0.35 -0.37
CA VAL A 22 -53.44 -1.39 -1.35
C VAL A 22 -52.91 -0.77 -2.64
N SER A 23 -53.31 0.47 -2.94
CA SER A 23 -52.87 1.24 -4.10
C SER A 23 -52.47 2.66 -3.69
N TRP A 24 -51.53 3.25 -4.43
CA TRP A 24 -51.16 4.66 -4.34
C TRP A 24 -51.68 5.40 -5.57
N CYS A 25 -52.29 6.56 -5.38
CA CYS A 25 -52.68 7.46 -6.46
C CYS A 25 -51.56 8.47 -6.70
N MET A 26 -51.00 8.50 -7.92
CA MET A 26 -49.87 9.38 -8.27
C MET A 26 -50.30 10.84 -8.43
N ASP A 27 -51.56 11.10 -8.77
CA ASP A 27 -52.09 12.46 -8.96
C ASP A 27 -52.55 13.10 -7.64
N CYS A 28 -53.04 12.30 -6.70
CA CYS A 28 -53.42 12.77 -5.36
C CYS A 28 -52.29 12.69 -4.34
N ASP A 29 -51.19 12.02 -4.70
CA ASP A 29 -50.10 11.62 -3.81
C ASP A 29 -50.60 11.02 -2.49
N ASP A 30 -51.53 10.06 -2.60
CA ASP A 30 -52.24 9.51 -1.44
C ASP A 30 -52.50 8.00 -1.57
N GLY A 31 -52.53 7.31 -0.42
CA GLY A 31 -52.80 5.89 -0.30
C GLY A 31 -54.30 5.58 -0.29
N LEU A 32 -54.70 4.51 -0.98
CA LEU A 32 -56.08 4.05 -1.10
C LEU A 32 -56.21 2.58 -0.68
N CYS A 33 -57.09 2.29 0.28
CA CYS A 33 -57.54 0.93 0.57
C CYS A 33 -58.47 0.43 -0.54
N SER A 34 -58.79 -0.87 -0.57
CA SER A 34 -59.60 -1.47 -1.65
C SER A 34 -60.94 -0.75 -1.85
N SER A 35 -61.64 -0.40 -0.77
CA SER A 35 -62.92 0.32 -0.89
C SER A 35 -62.76 1.73 -1.46
N CYS A 36 -61.80 2.51 -0.95
CA CYS A 36 -61.54 3.86 -1.43
C CYS A 36 -61.02 3.86 -2.88
N LEU A 37 -60.31 2.84 -3.31
CA LEU A 37 -59.86 2.70 -4.69
C LEU A 37 -61.04 2.50 -5.66
N GLU A 38 -62.01 1.66 -5.30
CA GLU A 38 -63.21 1.46 -6.13
C GLU A 38 -63.99 2.77 -6.27
N ASP A 39 -64.21 3.48 -5.16
CA ASP A 39 -64.86 4.80 -5.17
C ASP A 39 -64.06 5.82 -5.99
N HIS A 40 -62.73 5.79 -5.88
CA HIS A 40 -61.82 6.68 -6.60
C HIS A 40 -61.90 6.48 -8.12
N LYS A 41 -62.09 5.24 -8.59
CA LYS A 41 -62.20 4.91 -10.01
C LYS A 41 -63.54 5.29 -10.64
N VAL A 42 -64.62 5.35 -9.86
CA VAL A 42 -65.96 5.71 -10.37
C VAL A 42 -66.27 7.20 -10.23
N ASN A 43 -65.63 7.89 -9.29
CA ASN A 43 -65.85 9.32 -9.06
C ASN A 43 -65.38 10.17 -10.26
N ARG A 44 -66.21 11.12 -10.70
CA ARG A 44 -65.92 11.97 -11.88
C ARG A 44 -64.61 12.74 -11.77
N ALA A 45 -64.25 13.19 -10.56
CA ALA A 45 -63.05 13.98 -10.32
C ALA A 45 -61.76 13.15 -10.42
N SER A 46 -61.77 11.90 -9.95
CA SER A 46 -60.57 11.07 -9.78
C SER A 46 -60.48 9.85 -10.70
N LYS A 47 -61.54 9.53 -11.45
CA LYS A 47 -61.59 8.34 -12.34
C LYS A 47 -60.49 8.28 -13.40
N LYS A 48 -59.83 9.41 -13.68
CA LYS A 48 -58.73 9.50 -14.66
C LYS A 48 -57.35 9.46 -14.01
N HIS A 49 -57.26 9.47 -12.68
CA HIS A 49 -55.98 9.47 -11.99
C HIS A 49 -55.28 8.12 -12.18
N GLN A 50 -53.96 8.17 -12.24
CA GLN A 50 -53.12 7.00 -12.33
C GLN A 50 -52.88 6.42 -10.93
N THR A 51 -53.29 5.18 -10.76
CA THR A 51 -53.08 4.42 -9.51
C THR A 51 -52.15 3.24 -9.76
N ILE A 52 -51.19 3.02 -8.86
CA ILE A 52 -50.29 1.86 -8.88
C ILE A 52 -50.38 1.08 -7.56
N PRO A 53 -50.05 -0.22 -7.51
CA PRO A 53 -49.96 -0.95 -6.25
C PRO A 53 -48.97 -0.29 -5.28
N VAL A 54 -49.27 -0.25 -3.97
CA VAL A 54 -48.36 0.32 -2.96
C VAL A 54 -46.98 -0.37 -2.98
N SER A 55 -46.93 -1.67 -3.27
CA SER A 55 -45.67 -2.42 -3.41
C SER A 55 -44.77 -1.88 -4.53
N GLN A 56 -45.34 -1.36 -5.61
CA GLN A 56 -44.60 -0.73 -6.69
C GLN A 56 -44.21 0.71 -6.33
N TYR A 57 -45.11 1.45 -5.67
CA TYR A 57 -44.82 2.81 -5.19
C TYR A 57 -43.64 2.83 -4.22
N VAL A 58 -43.56 1.91 -3.26
CA VAL A 58 -42.43 1.84 -2.29
C VAL A 58 -41.07 1.72 -3.01
N GLY A 59 -41.01 1.06 -4.17
CA GLY A 59 -39.79 0.95 -4.97
C GLY A 59 -39.36 2.24 -5.68
N ILE A 60 -40.29 3.18 -5.87
CA ILE A 60 -40.06 4.47 -6.54
C ILE A 60 -40.30 5.68 -5.63
N GLU A 61 -40.71 5.47 -4.38
CA GLU A 61 -41.12 6.53 -3.43
C GLU A 61 -40.04 7.60 -3.33
N SER A 62 -38.80 7.18 -3.12
CA SER A 62 -37.64 8.07 -3.02
C SER A 62 -37.39 8.87 -4.29
N VAL A 63 -37.75 8.38 -5.47
CA VAL A 63 -37.60 9.08 -6.74
C VAL A 63 -38.81 9.96 -7.04
N SER A 64 -40.01 9.49 -6.69
CA SER A 64 -41.28 10.18 -6.93
C SER A 64 -41.36 11.53 -6.24
N SER A 65 -40.81 11.66 -5.03
CA SER A 65 -40.74 12.92 -4.28
C SER A 65 -39.84 13.98 -4.94
N PHE A 66 -38.92 13.57 -5.83
CA PHE A 66 -38.09 14.52 -6.61
C PHE A 66 -38.75 14.95 -7.92
N ILE A 67 -39.76 14.23 -8.39
CA ILE A 67 -40.49 14.54 -9.62
C ILE A 67 -41.67 15.46 -9.27
N LYS A 68 -41.37 16.75 -9.05
CA LYS A 68 -42.40 17.77 -8.82
C LYS A 68 -43.20 18.02 -10.10
N GLN A 69 -44.53 17.90 -10.01
CA GLN A 69 -45.45 18.31 -11.07
C GLN A 69 -46.02 19.71 -10.88
N GLU A 70 -45.69 20.37 -9.77
CA GLU A 70 -46.16 21.70 -9.40
C GLU A 70 -45.03 22.73 -9.51
N CYS A 71 -45.43 23.96 -9.82
CA CYS A 71 -44.54 25.10 -9.94
C CYS A 71 -44.17 25.62 -8.55
N ASP A 72 -42.87 25.76 -8.31
CA ASP A 72 -42.33 26.24 -7.03
C ASP A 72 -42.78 27.65 -6.65
N GLU A 73 -43.26 28.46 -7.60
CA GLU A 73 -43.61 29.87 -7.37
C GLU A 73 -45.11 30.13 -7.32
N HIS A 74 -45.91 29.34 -8.03
CA HIS A 74 -47.32 29.67 -8.30
C HIS A 74 -48.31 28.62 -7.84
N ASP A 75 -47.86 27.54 -7.20
CA ASP A 75 -48.73 26.45 -6.71
C ASP A 75 -49.66 25.92 -7.82
N GLN A 76 -49.15 25.90 -9.05
CA GLN A 76 -49.86 25.49 -10.26
C GLN A 76 -49.12 24.36 -10.96
N ARG A 77 -49.87 23.44 -11.56
CA ARG A 77 -49.30 22.35 -12.34
C ARG A 77 -48.40 22.87 -13.47
N LEU A 78 -47.24 22.24 -13.62
CA LEU A 78 -46.32 22.44 -14.72
C LEU A 78 -46.96 21.86 -15.99
N THR A 79 -47.16 22.71 -16.99
CA THR A 79 -47.88 22.34 -18.23
C THR A 79 -47.09 22.66 -19.48
N PHE A 80 -46.08 23.53 -19.39
CA PHE A 80 -45.24 23.95 -20.50
C PHE A 80 -43.76 23.69 -20.21
N TYR A 81 -43.00 23.51 -21.27
CA TYR A 81 -41.56 23.47 -21.27
C TYR A 81 -41.05 24.59 -22.19
N CYS A 82 -40.23 25.48 -21.67
CA CYS A 82 -39.60 26.55 -22.44
C CYS A 82 -38.25 26.04 -22.98
N LEU A 83 -38.13 25.90 -24.30
CA LEU A 83 -36.87 25.49 -24.93
C LEU A 83 -35.83 26.62 -24.97
N ASP A 84 -36.26 27.88 -24.84
CA ASP A 84 -35.35 29.03 -24.80
C ASP A 84 -34.61 29.11 -23.44
N HIS A 85 -35.26 28.65 -22.36
CA HIS A 85 -34.73 28.69 -20.99
C HIS A 85 -34.41 27.31 -20.40
N TYR A 86 -34.73 26.25 -21.12
CA TYR A 86 -34.61 24.86 -20.66
C TYR A 86 -35.26 24.61 -19.29
N ALA A 87 -36.48 25.11 -19.10
CA ALA A 87 -37.21 25.05 -17.84
C ALA A 87 -38.67 24.65 -18.03
N THR A 88 -39.22 23.95 -17.04
CA THR A 88 -40.66 23.71 -16.91
C THR A 88 -41.36 24.98 -16.40
N ALA A 89 -42.59 25.22 -16.87
CA ALA A 89 -43.37 26.40 -16.57
C ALA A 89 -44.85 26.05 -16.37
N CYS A 90 -45.49 26.69 -15.40
CA CYS A 90 -46.95 26.74 -15.31
C CYS A 90 -47.51 27.87 -16.19
N ALA A 91 -48.84 27.99 -16.27
CA ALA A 91 -49.49 29.03 -17.06
C ALA A 91 -49.11 30.47 -16.60
N LEU A 92 -48.91 30.68 -15.30
CA LEU A 92 -48.49 31.99 -14.77
C LEU A 92 -47.03 32.32 -15.11
N CYS A 93 -46.11 31.36 -14.98
CA CYS A 93 -44.73 31.52 -15.46
C CYS A 93 -44.67 31.93 -16.93
N VAL A 94 -45.56 31.38 -17.77
CA VAL A 94 -45.63 31.74 -19.19
C VAL A 94 -45.95 33.21 -19.39
N VAL A 95 -46.89 33.75 -18.63
CA VAL A 95 -47.33 35.15 -18.73
C VAL A 95 -46.33 36.11 -18.10
N GLU A 96 -45.72 35.74 -16.97
CA GLU A 96 -44.83 36.62 -16.20
C GLU A 96 -43.40 36.63 -16.71
N LYS A 97 -42.86 35.44 -17.02
CA LYS A 97 -41.41 35.25 -17.25
C LYS A 97 -41.08 34.81 -18.67
N HIS A 98 -41.98 34.10 -19.33
CA HIS A 98 -41.75 33.58 -20.68
C HIS A 98 -42.60 34.27 -21.76
N LYS A 99 -43.11 35.48 -21.49
CA LYS A 99 -43.98 36.23 -22.41
C LYS A 99 -43.35 36.50 -23.78
N GLN A 100 -42.02 36.61 -23.82
CA GLN A 100 -41.23 36.87 -25.02
C GLN A 100 -40.62 35.59 -25.62
N CYS A 101 -40.80 34.43 -24.98
CA CYS A 101 -40.31 33.15 -25.48
C CYS A 101 -41.19 32.66 -26.62
N THR A 102 -40.56 32.24 -27.71
CA THR A 102 -41.26 31.72 -28.89
C THR A 102 -41.29 30.19 -28.91
N SER A 103 -40.42 29.55 -28.11
CA SER A 103 -40.24 28.09 -28.12
C SER A 103 -40.84 27.40 -26.89
N LEU A 104 -42.08 27.78 -26.53
CA LEU A 104 -42.85 27.11 -25.47
C LEU A 104 -43.63 25.91 -26.04
N LYS A 105 -43.46 24.74 -25.43
CA LYS A 105 -44.12 23.50 -25.85
C LYS A 105 -44.93 22.90 -24.69
N PRO A 106 -46.14 22.38 -24.91
CA PRO A 106 -46.85 21.61 -23.89
C PRO A 106 -46.02 20.39 -23.47
N ILE A 107 -45.88 20.16 -22.15
CA ILE A 107 -45.11 19.01 -21.64
C ILE A 107 -45.69 17.69 -22.16
N ASP A 108 -47.03 17.58 -22.25
CA ASP A 108 -47.70 16.39 -22.77
C ASP A 108 -47.36 16.10 -24.25
N GLU A 109 -46.99 17.12 -25.04
CA GLU A 109 -46.49 16.93 -26.40
C GLU A 109 -45.07 16.37 -26.39
N LEU A 110 -44.21 16.90 -25.52
CA LEU A 110 -42.82 16.47 -25.38
C LEU A 110 -42.67 15.09 -24.75
N ALA A 111 -43.56 14.75 -23.82
CA ALA A 111 -43.57 13.48 -23.11
C ALA A 111 -44.14 12.33 -23.95
N ARG A 112 -44.70 12.60 -25.14
CA ARG A 112 -45.20 11.53 -26.02
C ARG A 112 -44.05 10.59 -26.36
N HIS A 113 -44.29 9.31 -26.17
CA HIS A 113 -43.31 8.25 -26.42
C HIS A 113 -42.04 8.34 -25.55
N ALA A 114 -42.04 9.10 -24.45
CA ALA A 114 -40.90 9.18 -23.53
C ALA A 114 -40.49 7.80 -22.98
N LYS A 115 -41.47 6.90 -22.77
CA LYS A 115 -41.23 5.51 -22.33
C LYS A 115 -40.54 4.63 -23.39
N THR A 116 -40.48 5.09 -24.63
CA THR A 116 -39.86 4.39 -25.76
C THR A 116 -38.83 5.29 -26.45
N SER A 117 -38.36 6.33 -25.76
CA SER A 117 -37.42 7.28 -26.33
C SER A 117 -36.02 6.70 -26.36
N THR A 118 -35.22 7.15 -27.33
CA THR A 118 -33.82 6.75 -27.46
C THR A 118 -33.00 7.18 -26.25
N GLU A 119 -33.34 8.33 -25.65
CA GLU A 119 -32.67 8.83 -24.45
C GLU A 119 -32.87 7.89 -23.25
N LEU A 120 -34.08 7.36 -23.04
CA LEU A 120 -34.32 6.38 -21.98
C LEU A 120 -33.52 5.10 -22.22
N PHE A 121 -33.51 4.60 -23.46
CA PHE A 121 -32.76 3.40 -23.82
C PHE A 121 -31.24 3.57 -23.65
N ASP A 122 -30.69 4.74 -24.01
CA ASP A 122 -29.27 5.03 -23.84
C ASP A 122 -28.86 5.15 -22.37
N ILE A 123 -29.74 5.69 -21.51
CA ILE A 123 -29.54 5.70 -20.06
C ILE A 123 -29.60 4.27 -19.50
N GLU A 124 -30.59 3.47 -19.88
CA GLU A 124 -30.71 2.08 -19.45
C GLU A 124 -29.48 1.25 -19.88
N ARG A 125 -28.98 1.47 -21.09
CA ARG A 125 -27.76 0.84 -21.59
C ARG A 125 -26.55 1.29 -20.77
N GLY A 126 -26.39 2.60 -20.54
CA GLY A 126 -25.29 3.15 -19.75
C GLY A 126 -25.25 2.60 -18.32
N ILE A 127 -26.41 2.46 -17.66
CA ILE A 127 -26.52 1.84 -16.34
C ILE A 127 -26.00 0.40 -16.36
N LYS A 128 -26.42 -0.40 -17.36
CA LYS A 128 -25.96 -1.80 -17.49
C LYS A 128 -24.47 -1.91 -17.76
N GLU A 129 -23.93 -1.04 -18.62
CA GLU A 129 -22.50 -1.00 -18.93
C GLU A 129 -21.66 -0.64 -17.69
N LEU A 130 -22.12 0.33 -16.90
CA LEU A 130 -21.48 0.68 -15.63
C LEU A 130 -21.54 -0.46 -14.62
N ASP A 131 -22.67 -1.14 -14.49
CA ASP A 131 -22.84 -2.28 -13.59
C ASP A 131 -21.91 -3.44 -13.95
N ASN A 132 -21.82 -3.77 -15.24
CA ASN A 132 -20.86 -4.75 -15.76
C ASN A 132 -19.41 -4.35 -15.46
N THR A 133 -19.07 -3.07 -15.67
CA THR A 133 -17.72 -2.55 -15.37
C THR A 133 -17.39 -2.67 -13.89
N ILE A 134 -18.35 -2.40 -13.01
CA ILE A 134 -18.19 -2.58 -11.56
C ILE A 134 -17.90 -4.04 -11.23
N ASP A 135 -18.61 -4.99 -11.83
CA ASP A 135 -18.38 -6.41 -11.61
C ASP A 135 -17.03 -6.89 -12.16
N GLU A 136 -16.58 -6.37 -13.30
CA GLU A 136 -15.22 -6.60 -13.79
C GLU A 136 -14.15 -6.10 -12.80
N ILE A 137 -14.34 -4.89 -12.23
CA ILE A 137 -13.45 -4.34 -11.21
C ILE A 137 -13.43 -5.25 -9.97
N LYS A 138 -14.60 -5.68 -9.47
CA LYS A 138 -14.69 -6.59 -8.32
C LYS A 138 -13.93 -7.89 -8.59
N ASN A 139 -14.16 -8.52 -9.75
CA ASN A 139 -13.50 -9.76 -10.15
C ASN A 139 -11.99 -9.59 -10.31
N HIS A 140 -11.54 -8.47 -10.85
CA HIS A 140 -10.12 -8.13 -10.93
C HIS A 140 -9.50 -7.98 -9.54
N ARG A 141 -10.18 -7.30 -8.60
CA ARG A 141 -9.71 -7.14 -7.22
C ARG A 141 -9.66 -8.46 -6.47
N GLN A 142 -10.64 -9.34 -6.67
CA GLN A 142 -10.64 -10.66 -6.07
C GLN A 142 -9.44 -11.50 -6.54
N ARG A 143 -9.17 -11.52 -7.85
CA ARG A 143 -7.96 -12.18 -8.41
C ARG A 143 -6.67 -11.59 -7.85
N ASN A 144 -6.59 -10.27 -7.70
CA ASN A 144 -5.43 -9.60 -7.11
C ASN A 144 -5.17 -10.06 -5.66
N ILE A 145 -6.22 -10.19 -4.85
CA ILE A 145 -6.12 -10.71 -3.47
C ILE A 145 -5.51 -12.11 -3.48
N ASP A 146 -5.97 -12.99 -4.37
CA ASP A 146 -5.48 -14.36 -4.41
C ASP A 146 -4.03 -14.43 -4.90
N THR A 147 -3.66 -13.61 -5.89
CA THR A 147 -2.25 -13.43 -6.30
C THR A 147 -1.37 -12.99 -5.13
N ILE A 148 -1.79 -12.00 -4.33
CA ILE A 148 -1.02 -11.54 -3.15
C ILE A 148 -0.87 -12.67 -2.13
N LYS A 149 -1.92 -13.45 -1.89
CA LYS A 149 -1.85 -14.60 -0.96
C LYS A 149 -0.81 -15.63 -1.42
N ASP A 150 -0.74 -15.90 -2.72
CA ASP A 150 0.22 -16.86 -3.28
C ASP A 150 1.64 -16.32 -3.32
N GLN A 151 1.83 -15.04 -3.69
CA GLN A 151 3.12 -14.35 -3.57
C GLN A 151 3.66 -14.40 -2.13
N ARG A 152 2.79 -14.13 -1.13
CA ARG A 152 3.15 -14.25 0.29
C ARG A 152 3.66 -15.65 0.65
N LYS A 153 2.99 -16.71 0.17
CA LYS A 153 3.44 -18.09 0.40
C LYS A 153 4.79 -18.36 -0.24
N THR A 154 5.01 -17.87 -1.46
CA THR A 154 6.28 -18.03 -2.20
C THR A 154 7.42 -17.31 -1.49
N ILE A 155 7.26 -16.02 -1.20
CA ILE A 155 8.27 -15.22 -0.49
C ILE A 155 8.59 -15.84 0.88
N SER A 156 7.58 -16.33 1.62
CA SER A 156 7.81 -17.01 2.90
C SER A 156 8.65 -18.29 2.75
N ARG A 157 8.43 -19.07 1.69
CA ARG A 157 9.24 -20.25 1.37
C ARG A 157 10.68 -19.87 1.01
N GLU A 158 10.87 -18.80 0.25
CA GLU A 158 12.19 -18.31 -0.14
C GLU A 158 13.00 -17.84 1.08
N ILE A 159 12.40 -17.06 1.99
CA ILE A 159 13.04 -16.64 3.24
C ILE A 159 13.50 -17.86 4.06
N LYS A 160 12.64 -18.87 4.22
CA LYS A 160 12.98 -20.10 4.96
C LYS A 160 14.08 -20.90 4.26
N SER A 161 14.02 -21.02 2.93
CA SER A 161 15.03 -21.71 2.13
C SER A 161 16.40 -21.03 2.26
N PHE A 162 16.43 -19.70 2.17
CA PHE A 162 17.65 -18.92 2.29
C PHE A 162 18.31 -19.09 3.67
N ARG A 163 17.53 -18.99 4.75
CA ARG A 163 18.03 -19.29 6.10
C ARG A 163 18.61 -20.70 6.21
N LYS A 164 17.95 -21.69 5.62
CA LYS A 164 18.42 -23.08 5.63
C LYS A 164 19.75 -23.25 4.89
N GLN A 165 19.94 -22.51 3.79
CA GLN A 165 21.21 -22.50 3.05
C GLN A 165 22.35 -21.89 3.88
N ILE A 166 22.10 -20.78 4.57
CA ILE A 166 23.08 -20.16 5.49
C ILE A 166 23.50 -21.16 6.57
N ASN A 167 22.52 -21.75 7.28
CA ASN A 167 22.83 -22.73 8.33
C ASN A 167 23.64 -23.91 7.79
N LYS A 168 23.22 -24.49 6.65
CA LYS A 168 23.95 -25.61 6.03
C LYS A 168 25.39 -25.24 5.69
N HIS A 169 25.64 -24.01 5.25
CA HIS A 169 27.00 -23.56 4.96
C HIS A 169 27.84 -23.44 6.24
N LEU A 170 27.28 -22.89 7.32
CA LEU A 170 27.95 -22.82 8.62
C LEU A 170 28.24 -24.21 9.20
N ASP A 171 27.28 -25.14 9.11
CA ASP A 171 27.45 -26.53 9.54
C ASP A 171 28.61 -27.22 8.78
N ASN A 172 28.73 -26.95 7.48
CA ASN A 172 29.83 -27.48 6.67
C ASN A 172 31.19 -26.90 7.10
N LEU A 173 31.28 -25.58 7.30
CA LEU A 173 32.50 -24.91 7.76
C LEU A 173 32.96 -25.44 9.12
N GLU A 174 32.03 -25.64 10.05
CA GLU A 174 32.32 -26.27 11.35
C GLU A 174 32.85 -27.70 11.18
N SER A 175 32.15 -28.53 10.41
CA SER A 175 32.55 -29.91 10.12
C SER A 175 33.97 -29.99 9.54
N ASP A 176 34.29 -29.12 8.59
CA ASP A 176 35.58 -29.14 7.92
C ASP A 176 36.72 -28.71 8.86
N LEU A 177 36.49 -27.69 9.69
CA LEU A 177 37.46 -27.26 10.70
C LEU A 177 37.69 -28.31 11.79
N VAL A 178 36.62 -28.98 12.24
CA VAL A 178 36.72 -30.08 13.21
C VAL A 178 37.49 -31.27 12.63
N LYS A 179 37.25 -31.63 11.37
CA LYS A 179 38.02 -32.69 10.68
C LYS A 179 39.50 -32.31 10.54
N GLU A 180 39.79 -31.05 10.23
CA GLU A 180 41.17 -30.57 10.15
C GLU A 180 41.87 -30.63 11.51
N LEU A 181 41.21 -30.16 12.57
CA LEU A 181 41.68 -30.25 13.95
C LEU A 181 42.01 -31.69 14.32
N GLN A 182 41.07 -32.61 14.08
CA GLN A 182 41.26 -34.03 14.35
C GLN A 182 42.46 -34.57 13.58
N SER A 183 42.53 -34.35 12.27
CA SER A 183 43.62 -34.80 11.42
C SER A 183 45.00 -34.27 11.87
N LYS A 184 45.10 -32.98 12.21
CA LYS A 184 46.35 -32.37 12.69
C LYS A 184 46.75 -32.93 14.06
N SER A 185 45.78 -33.07 14.97
CA SER A 185 46.03 -33.64 16.30
C SER A 185 46.47 -35.10 16.22
N ASP A 186 45.80 -35.93 15.43
CA ASP A 186 46.11 -37.35 15.27
C ASP A 186 47.51 -37.57 14.68
N ARG A 187 47.91 -36.74 13.69
CA ARG A 187 49.26 -36.77 13.13
C ARG A 187 50.33 -36.44 14.17
N ASN A 188 50.12 -35.37 14.95
CA ASN A 188 51.05 -34.98 16.01
C ASN A 188 51.13 -36.02 17.12
N ILE A 189 49.99 -36.53 17.58
CA ILE A 189 49.92 -37.61 18.58
C ILE A 189 50.65 -38.87 18.06
N SER A 190 50.46 -39.23 16.79
CA SER A 190 51.14 -40.37 16.17
C SER A 190 52.66 -40.18 16.13
N ALA A 191 53.13 -38.97 15.79
CA ALA A 191 54.56 -38.64 15.79
C ALA A 191 55.16 -38.73 17.20
N ILE A 192 54.45 -38.20 18.21
CA ILE A 192 54.85 -38.28 19.63
C ILE A 192 54.91 -39.75 20.08
N ASN A 193 53.88 -40.54 19.76
CA ASN A 193 53.84 -41.98 20.11
C ASN A 193 55.00 -42.76 19.47
N LEU A 194 55.37 -42.43 18.23
CA LEU A 194 56.52 -43.04 17.56
C LEU A 194 57.83 -42.70 18.29
N LEU A 195 58.01 -41.46 18.75
CA LEU A 195 59.16 -41.08 19.55
C LEU A 195 59.19 -41.81 20.89
N LEU A 196 58.05 -41.89 21.59
CA LEU A 196 57.94 -42.64 22.85
C LEU A 196 58.34 -44.12 22.67
N ALA A 197 57.93 -44.75 21.56
CA ALA A 197 58.31 -46.12 21.24
C ALA A 197 59.83 -46.25 21.03
N LYS A 198 60.46 -45.32 20.29
CA LYS A 198 61.92 -45.29 20.10
C LYS A 198 62.66 -45.09 21.41
N LEU A 199 62.22 -44.14 22.24
CA LEU A 199 62.81 -43.89 23.56
C LEU A 199 62.70 -45.10 24.49
N LYS A 200 61.57 -45.83 24.44
CA LYS A 200 61.38 -47.07 25.20
C LYS A 200 62.33 -48.18 24.75
N GLU A 201 62.63 -48.30 23.46
CA GLU A 201 63.65 -49.24 22.96
C GLU A 201 65.05 -48.87 23.47
N LYS A 202 65.37 -47.57 23.53
CA LYS A 202 66.63 -47.09 24.10
C LYS A 202 66.72 -47.35 25.60
N GLU A 203 65.63 -47.12 26.33
CA GLU A 203 65.53 -47.42 27.75
C GLU A 203 65.82 -48.90 28.06
N THR A 204 65.25 -49.84 27.29
CA THR A 204 65.49 -51.28 27.52
C THR A 204 66.94 -51.68 27.25
N LYS A 205 67.59 -51.11 26.23
CA LYS A 205 69.01 -51.32 25.94
C LYS A 205 69.91 -50.77 27.06
N ILE A 206 69.64 -49.57 27.55
CA ILE A 206 70.39 -48.98 28.67
C ILE A 206 70.22 -49.83 29.94
N LYS A 207 69.00 -50.29 30.24
CA LYS A 207 68.74 -51.21 31.37
C LYS A 207 69.49 -52.53 31.25
N SER A 208 69.58 -53.11 30.05
CA SER A 208 70.30 -54.38 29.85
C SER A 208 71.82 -54.23 30.03
N LEU A 209 72.40 -53.11 29.56
CA LEU A 209 73.78 -52.75 29.86
C LEU A 209 74.02 -52.61 31.37
N GLY A 210 73.08 -51.96 32.08
CA GLY A 210 73.09 -51.85 33.55
C GLY A 210 73.04 -53.19 34.27
N ASN A 211 72.21 -54.13 33.81
CA ASN A 211 72.17 -55.48 34.38
C ASN A 211 73.44 -56.27 34.09
N THR A 212 74.01 -56.12 32.90
CA THR A 212 75.24 -56.79 32.49
C THR A 212 76.40 -56.36 33.38
N ILE A 213 76.58 -55.05 33.60
CA ILE A 213 77.68 -54.57 34.45
C ILE A 213 77.53 -55.03 35.90
N HIS A 214 76.29 -55.19 36.41
CA HIS A 214 76.04 -55.75 37.74
C HIS A 214 76.48 -57.21 37.83
N GLN A 215 76.10 -58.04 36.86
CA GLN A 215 76.47 -59.47 36.84
C GLN A 215 77.98 -59.67 36.73
N LEU A 216 78.66 -58.89 35.87
CA LEU A 216 80.10 -59.00 35.68
C LEU A 216 80.87 -58.68 36.97
N LYS A 217 80.41 -57.71 37.77
CA LYS A 217 81.01 -57.36 39.07
C LYS A 217 80.97 -58.51 40.09
N GLU A 218 79.94 -59.35 40.04
CA GLU A 218 79.75 -60.44 41.01
C GLU A 218 80.44 -61.74 40.58
N THR A 219 80.73 -61.92 39.29
CA THR A 219 81.10 -63.23 38.73
C THR A 219 82.52 -63.29 38.14
N LEU A 220 83.12 -62.17 37.74
CA LEU A 220 84.40 -62.16 37.01
C LEU A 220 85.56 -61.58 37.83
N SER A 221 86.78 -61.87 37.38
CA SER A 221 88.01 -61.30 37.94
C SER A 221 88.20 -59.81 37.57
N ASP A 222 88.94 -59.06 38.39
CA ASP A 222 89.19 -57.62 38.21
C ASP A 222 89.69 -57.25 36.81
N VAL A 223 90.57 -58.07 36.22
CA VAL A 223 91.10 -57.85 34.86
C VAL A 223 90.01 -58.01 33.80
N GLN A 224 89.15 -59.02 33.93
CA GLN A 224 88.03 -59.24 33.01
C GLN A 224 86.97 -58.15 33.16
N VAL A 225 86.68 -57.71 34.38
CA VAL A 225 85.79 -56.58 34.67
C VAL A 225 86.32 -55.28 34.06
N PHE A 226 87.63 -55.01 34.17
CA PHE A 226 88.24 -53.83 33.56
C PHE A 226 88.08 -53.80 32.04
N LEU A 227 88.37 -54.92 31.36
CA LEU A 227 88.22 -55.04 29.91
C LEU A 227 86.76 -54.90 29.47
N ALA A 228 85.83 -55.56 30.16
CA ALA A 228 84.40 -55.46 29.86
C ALA A 228 83.85 -54.05 30.09
N THR A 229 84.35 -53.34 31.11
CA THR A 229 83.96 -51.95 31.39
C THR A 229 84.31 -51.00 30.25
N LYS A 230 85.46 -51.18 29.59
CA LYS A 230 85.83 -50.35 28.43
C LYS A 230 84.87 -50.56 27.25
N SER A 231 84.56 -51.81 26.91
CA SER A 231 83.61 -52.14 25.84
C SER A 231 82.18 -51.69 26.16
N LEU A 232 81.71 -51.85 27.40
CA LEU A 232 80.40 -51.37 27.82
C LEU A 232 80.31 -49.83 27.81
N GLY A 233 81.39 -49.15 28.17
CA GLY A 233 81.47 -47.69 28.08
C GLY A 233 81.35 -47.16 26.66
N GLU A 234 81.89 -47.87 25.67
CA GLU A 234 81.69 -47.56 24.25
C GLU A 234 80.23 -47.72 23.82
N LYS A 235 79.60 -48.86 24.15
CA LYS A 235 78.18 -49.10 23.85
C LYS A 235 77.25 -48.09 24.51
N LEU A 236 77.53 -47.71 25.77
CA LEU A 236 76.74 -46.68 26.47
C LEU A 236 76.85 -45.32 25.77
N ARG A 237 78.06 -44.96 25.31
CA ARG A 237 78.30 -43.72 24.58
C ARG A 237 77.57 -43.70 23.23
N GLU A 238 77.54 -44.82 22.50
CA GLU A 238 76.75 -44.96 21.29
C GLU A 238 75.25 -44.73 21.55
N GLU A 239 74.68 -45.38 22.58
CA GLU A 239 73.27 -45.18 22.92
C GLU A 239 72.98 -43.75 23.42
N GLN A 240 73.92 -43.13 24.15
CA GLN A 240 73.81 -41.73 24.57
C GLN A 240 73.76 -40.77 23.37
N GLU A 241 74.59 -40.99 22.35
CA GLU A 241 74.60 -40.18 21.13
C GLU A 241 73.29 -40.35 20.34
N LEU A 242 72.76 -41.57 20.26
CA LEU A 242 71.47 -41.85 19.62
C LEU A 242 70.31 -41.18 20.37
N VAL A 243 70.28 -41.23 21.71
CA VAL A 243 69.27 -40.53 22.51
C VAL A 243 69.38 -39.00 22.35
N SER A 244 70.60 -38.47 22.38
CA SER A 244 70.86 -37.05 22.14
C SER A 244 70.33 -36.61 20.77
N THR A 245 70.55 -37.44 19.74
CA THR A 245 70.06 -37.18 18.38
C THR A 245 68.53 -37.17 18.32
N LEU A 246 67.86 -38.12 18.98
CA LEU A 246 66.40 -38.19 19.07
C LEU A 246 65.80 -36.95 19.75
N CYS A 247 66.49 -36.36 20.73
CA CYS A 247 66.03 -35.18 21.45
C CYS A 247 66.33 -33.86 20.72
N ASN A 248 67.46 -33.76 20.02
CA ASN A 248 67.93 -32.50 19.41
C ASN A 248 67.42 -32.26 17.98
N GLN A 249 67.02 -33.30 17.23
CA GLN A 249 66.53 -33.18 15.85
C GLN A 249 65.00 -33.07 15.77
N ASP A 250 64.42 -32.03 16.36
CA ASP A 250 62.96 -31.76 16.35
C ASP A 250 62.06 -32.80 17.06
N GLY A 251 62.58 -33.94 17.51
CA GLY A 251 61.79 -35.03 18.07
C GLY A 251 61.02 -34.64 19.34
N ALA A 252 61.67 -33.95 20.28
CA ALA A 252 61.07 -33.64 21.58
C ALA A 252 60.36 -32.28 21.66
N LYS A 253 59.92 -31.72 20.52
CA LYS A 253 59.18 -30.45 20.52
C LYS A 253 57.82 -30.60 21.21
N GLU A 254 57.47 -29.62 22.04
CA GLU A 254 56.12 -29.51 22.59
C GLU A 254 55.16 -28.99 21.52
N SER A 255 54.05 -29.69 21.34
CA SER A 255 52.99 -29.31 20.39
C SER A 255 51.84 -28.66 21.14
N VAL A 256 51.42 -27.48 20.67
CA VAL A 256 50.23 -26.76 21.18
C VAL A 256 49.26 -26.52 20.03
N LEU A 257 47.97 -26.69 20.29
CA LEU A 257 46.90 -26.38 19.34
C LEU A 257 46.38 -24.98 19.62
N GLU A 258 46.35 -24.14 18.59
CA GLU A 258 45.80 -22.79 18.66
C GLU A 258 44.73 -22.62 17.58
N LEU A 259 43.58 -22.07 17.96
CA LEU A 259 42.50 -21.75 17.05
C LEU A 259 42.54 -20.26 16.70
N SER A 260 42.73 -19.96 15.41
CA SER A 260 42.49 -18.63 14.87
C SER A 260 41.15 -18.62 14.15
N THR A 261 40.27 -17.70 14.53
CA THR A 261 38.93 -17.55 13.94
C THR A 261 38.91 -16.43 12.91
N ASP A 262 38.22 -16.67 11.80
CA ASP A 262 38.04 -15.68 10.74
C ASP A 262 37.33 -14.43 11.27
N GLN A 263 37.86 -13.25 10.92
CA GLN A 263 37.33 -11.97 11.38
C GLN A 263 35.92 -11.69 10.83
N GLN A 264 35.60 -12.17 9.62
CA GLN A 264 34.25 -12.03 9.05
C GLN A 264 33.21 -12.79 9.89
N LEU A 265 33.60 -13.95 10.43
CA LEU A 265 32.72 -14.76 11.26
C LEU A 265 32.48 -14.12 12.64
N LYS A 266 33.47 -13.37 13.16
CA LYS A 266 33.32 -12.58 14.41
C LYS A 266 32.29 -11.46 14.28
N HIS A 267 32.18 -10.82 13.11
CA HIS A 267 31.29 -9.69 12.89
C HIS A 267 29.95 -10.07 12.24
N LEU A 268 29.79 -11.33 11.79
CA LEU A 268 28.58 -11.80 11.11
C LEU A 268 27.29 -11.47 11.87
N LEU A 269 27.28 -11.69 13.19
CA LEU A 269 26.10 -11.43 14.03
C LEU A 269 25.87 -9.94 14.33
N SER A 270 26.93 -9.12 14.37
CA SER A 270 26.82 -7.68 14.61
C SER A 270 26.37 -6.92 13.36
N ASP A 271 26.77 -7.41 12.19
CA ASP A 271 26.60 -6.69 10.93
C ASP A 271 25.24 -7.02 10.29
N LEU A 272 24.71 -8.22 10.53
CA LEU A 272 23.46 -8.68 9.94
C LEU A 272 22.24 -8.22 10.74
N LYS A 273 21.71 -7.03 10.39
CA LYS A 273 20.55 -6.42 11.08
C LYS A 273 19.18 -6.95 10.63
N CYS A 274 19.06 -7.44 9.40
CA CYS A 274 17.80 -7.94 8.86
C CYS A 274 18.03 -8.91 7.70
N PHE A 275 17.00 -9.70 7.37
CA PHE A 275 17.00 -10.62 6.22
C PHE A 275 16.76 -9.93 4.87
N GLY A 276 16.17 -8.74 4.90
CA GLY A 276 15.73 -8.03 3.70
C GLY A 276 14.54 -7.13 4.00
N ALA A 277 13.98 -6.55 2.95
CA ALA A 277 12.81 -5.67 3.02
C ALA A 277 11.71 -6.18 2.07
N ILE A 278 10.46 -6.13 2.53
CA ILE A 278 9.29 -6.39 1.68
C ILE A 278 8.75 -5.04 1.22
N GLN A 279 8.61 -4.88 -0.09
CA GLN A 279 8.02 -3.68 -0.71
C GLN A 279 6.73 -4.05 -1.42
N VAL A 280 5.74 -3.15 -1.34
CA VAL A 280 4.46 -3.30 -2.04
C VAL A 280 4.41 -2.24 -3.13
N PHE A 281 4.34 -2.69 -4.38
CA PHE A 281 4.14 -1.83 -5.53
C PHE A 281 2.67 -1.87 -5.94
N GLN A 282 2.07 -0.69 -6.11
CA GLN A 282 0.68 -0.56 -6.49
C GLN A 282 0.60 0.07 -7.87
N ASN A 283 -0.04 -0.64 -8.80
CA ASN A 283 -0.35 -0.12 -10.11
C ASN A 283 -1.84 0.22 -10.19
N PRO A 284 -2.22 1.22 -11.01
CA PRO A 284 -3.63 1.53 -11.28
C PRO A 284 -4.40 0.30 -11.77
N CYS A 285 -5.71 0.28 -11.51
CA CYS A 285 -6.56 -0.75 -12.11
C CYS A 285 -6.58 -0.56 -13.63
N GLN A 286 -6.36 -1.63 -14.38
CA GLN A 286 -6.38 -1.57 -15.84
C GLN A 286 -7.79 -1.62 -16.44
N VAL A 287 -8.81 -1.89 -15.61
CA VAL A 287 -10.20 -1.85 -16.06
C VAL A 287 -10.56 -0.40 -16.35
N LYS A 288 -10.90 -0.12 -17.62
CA LYS A 288 -11.30 1.20 -18.08
C LYS A 288 -12.80 1.37 -17.84
N VAL A 289 -13.16 2.48 -17.23
CA VAL A 289 -14.56 2.92 -17.20
C VAL A 289 -14.80 3.67 -18.51
N GLY A 290 -15.77 3.21 -19.31
CA GLY A 290 -16.16 3.93 -20.52
C GLY A 290 -16.72 5.30 -20.18
N GLU A 291 -16.39 6.31 -20.98
CA GLU A 291 -17.05 7.63 -20.88
C GLU A 291 -18.46 7.49 -21.45
N TRP A 292 -19.47 7.74 -20.62
CA TRP A 292 -20.85 7.84 -21.09
C TRP A 292 -21.19 9.31 -21.30
N GLU A 293 -21.49 9.66 -22.55
CA GLU A 293 -22.10 10.94 -22.90
C GLU A 293 -23.53 10.68 -23.39
N GLN A 294 -24.49 11.42 -22.84
CA GLN A 294 -25.88 11.36 -23.28
C GLN A 294 -25.96 11.77 -24.77
N GLN A 295 -26.40 10.87 -25.66
CA GLN A 295 -26.64 11.23 -27.05
C GLN A 295 -27.76 12.28 -27.13
N LYS A 296 -27.46 13.44 -27.70
CA LYS A 296 -28.39 14.57 -27.84
C LYS A 296 -29.31 14.38 -29.07
N SER A 297 -30.54 13.88 -28.87
CA SER A 297 -31.70 14.14 -29.75
C SER A 297 -32.96 13.46 -29.18
N GLN A 298 -34.12 14.12 -29.01
CA GLN A 298 -34.93 14.76 -30.09
C GLN A 298 -35.37 16.22 -29.88
N LEU A 299 -35.07 16.84 -28.75
CA LEU A 299 -35.11 18.29 -28.57
C LEU A 299 -33.87 18.66 -27.78
N ASN A 300 -33.17 19.73 -28.18
CA ASN A 300 -32.13 20.31 -27.33
C ASN A 300 -32.79 20.65 -25.99
N ILE A 301 -32.59 19.82 -24.98
CA ILE A 301 -32.95 20.10 -23.61
C ILE A 301 -31.75 19.62 -22.79
N PRO A 302 -30.82 20.51 -22.42
CA PRO A 302 -29.92 20.25 -21.32
C PRO A 302 -30.79 20.12 -20.07
N ILE A 303 -30.92 18.92 -19.53
CA ILE A 303 -31.31 18.77 -18.13
C ILE A 303 -30.07 19.12 -17.32
N THR A 304 -29.84 20.42 -17.10
CA THR A 304 -28.85 20.89 -16.14
C THR A 304 -29.38 20.62 -14.74
N THR A 305 -29.05 19.47 -14.18
CA THR A 305 -28.93 19.29 -12.72
C THR A 305 -27.54 19.69 -12.22
N GLY A 306 -26.77 20.43 -13.02
CA GLY A 306 -25.64 21.19 -12.51
C GLY A 306 -26.16 22.37 -11.72
N LYS A 307 -25.79 22.47 -10.44
CA LYS A 307 -25.87 23.75 -9.71
C LYS A 307 -25.24 24.80 -10.62
N ASP A 308 -26.04 25.78 -11.02
CA ASP A 308 -25.58 26.91 -11.80
C ASP A 308 -24.44 27.59 -11.02
N ILE A 309 -23.20 27.44 -11.48
CA ILE A 309 -22.03 28.04 -10.84
C ILE A 309 -22.17 29.56 -10.80
N HIS A 310 -22.96 30.14 -11.72
CA HIS A 310 -23.28 31.57 -11.74
C HIS A 310 -24.31 31.98 -10.66
N LYS A 311 -25.05 31.02 -10.08
CA LYS A 311 -25.93 31.24 -8.91
C LYS A 311 -25.30 30.78 -7.59
N THR A 312 -24.10 30.19 -7.64
CA THR A 312 -23.36 29.83 -6.42
C THR A 312 -22.75 31.11 -5.85
N LYS A 313 -23.37 31.62 -4.79
CA LYS A 313 -22.82 32.77 -4.07
C LYS A 313 -21.53 32.34 -3.38
N LEU A 314 -20.39 32.71 -3.98
CA LEU A 314 -19.08 32.54 -3.36
C LEU A 314 -18.95 33.55 -2.24
N GLU A 315 -18.91 33.06 -1.00
CA GLU A 315 -18.60 33.89 0.15
C GLU A 315 -17.09 33.85 0.37
N LEU A 316 -16.46 35.03 0.43
CA LEU A 316 -15.06 35.13 0.81
C LEU A 316 -14.93 34.71 2.27
N ILE A 317 -14.53 33.47 2.52
CA ILE A 317 -14.34 32.94 3.87
C ILE A 317 -13.12 33.60 4.53
N ARG A 318 -12.04 33.82 3.76
CA ARG A 318 -10.79 34.35 4.30
C ARG A 318 -9.91 34.99 3.22
N LYS A 319 -9.25 36.08 3.58
CA LYS A 319 -8.19 36.71 2.77
C LYS A 319 -6.85 36.47 3.47
N ILE A 320 -5.92 35.85 2.78
CA ILE A 320 -4.54 35.65 3.25
C ILE A 320 -3.65 36.62 2.50
N SER A 321 -2.84 37.37 3.24
CA SER A 321 -1.89 38.32 2.68
C SER A 321 -0.48 37.75 2.79
N PHE A 322 0.23 37.73 1.67
CA PHE A 322 1.64 37.34 1.59
C PHE A 322 2.54 38.56 1.72
N GLN A 323 3.83 38.33 1.98
CA GLN A 323 4.82 39.41 2.07
C GLN A 323 5.04 40.08 0.70
N TYR A 324 5.47 41.33 0.71
CA TYR A 324 5.77 42.07 -0.52
C TYR A 324 6.91 41.38 -1.28
N GLY A 325 6.63 40.96 -2.53
CA GLY A 325 7.58 40.22 -3.37
C GLY A 325 7.34 38.71 -3.46
N SER A 326 6.36 38.13 -2.73
CA SER A 326 6.00 36.72 -2.94
C SER A 326 5.27 36.52 -4.28
N GLU A 327 5.63 35.43 -4.97
CA GLU A 327 4.96 34.93 -6.16
C GLU A 327 4.52 33.48 -5.92
N ILE A 328 3.28 33.35 -5.45
CA ILE A 328 2.68 32.05 -5.12
C ILE A 328 2.30 31.32 -6.41
N ARG A 329 2.82 30.10 -6.59
CA ARG A 329 2.57 29.28 -7.78
C ARG A 329 1.46 28.27 -7.61
N ASP A 330 1.38 27.68 -6.42
CA ASP A 330 0.42 26.63 -6.14
C ASP A 330 0.06 26.59 -4.66
N CYS A 331 -1.08 25.97 -4.36
CA CYS A 331 -1.54 25.78 -3.00
C CYS A 331 -2.21 24.42 -2.80
N VAL A 332 -2.07 23.86 -1.59
CA VAL A 332 -2.84 22.69 -1.18
C VAL A 332 -3.45 22.93 0.20
N ILE A 333 -4.73 22.56 0.35
CA ILE A 333 -5.47 22.70 1.60
C ILE A 333 -5.73 21.29 2.14
N PHE A 334 -5.31 21.04 3.38
CA PHE A 334 -5.56 19.79 4.08
C PHE A 334 -6.97 19.74 4.64
N ASN A 335 -7.47 18.53 4.91
CA ASN A 335 -8.80 18.32 5.51
C ASN A 335 -8.94 18.95 6.91
N ASP A 336 -7.83 19.16 7.62
CA ASP A 336 -7.79 19.87 8.91
C ASP A 336 -7.75 21.40 8.77
N GLY A 337 -7.85 21.92 7.54
CA GLY A 337 -7.86 23.33 7.21
C GLY A 337 -6.48 23.97 7.07
N ARG A 338 -5.36 23.26 7.34
CA ARG A 338 -4.02 23.83 7.09
C ARG A 338 -3.81 24.08 5.61
N MET A 339 -3.21 25.23 5.29
CA MET A 339 -3.02 25.70 3.92
C MET A 339 -1.53 25.81 3.62
N ILE A 340 -1.09 25.20 2.52
CA ILE A 340 0.30 25.18 2.11
C ILE A 340 0.44 25.95 0.80
N PHE A 341 1.41 26.85 0.72
CA PHE A 341 1.66 27.66 -0.48
C PHE A 341 3.10 27.52 -0.93
N ALA A 342 3.32 27.33 -2.22
CA ALA A 342 4.66 27.33 -2.83
C ALA A 342 4.98 28.71 -3.37
N ASP A 343 6.07 29.30 -2.88
CA ASP A 343 6.53 30.63 -3.29
C ASP A 343 7.85 30.51 -4.06
N ILE A 344 7.78 30.86 -5.35
CA ILE A 344 8.90 30.69 -6.27
C ILE A 344 10.04 31.67 -5.95
N GLU A 345 9.71 32.90 -5.57
CA GLU A 345 10.69 33.98 -5.35
C GLU A 345 11.54 33.68 -4.11
N SER A 346 10.88 33.36 -2.99
CA SER A 346 11.60 33.02 -1.74
C SER A 346 12.12 31.59 -1.69
N ASN A 347 11.85 30.75 -2.70
CA ASN A 347 12.24 29.34 -2.76
C ASN A 347 11.75 28.52 -1.54
N THR A 348 10.56 28.87 -1.07
CA THR A 348 10.02 28.44 0.23
C THR A 348 8.59 27.93 0.07
N VAL A 349 8.24 26.96 0.90
CA VAL A 349 6.86 26.53 1.13
C VAL A 349 6.39 27.09 2.46
N PHE A 350 5.30 27.83 2.42
CA PHE A 350 4.66 28.39 3.60
C PHE A 350 3.54 27.49 4.10
N VAL A 351 3.53 27.23 5.40
CA VAL A 351 2.50 26.47 6.11
C VAL A 351 1.67 27.46 6.90
N TYR A 352 0.38 27.56 6.60
CA TYR A 352 -0.59 28.38 7.32
C TYR A 352 -1.55 27.50 8.11
N THR A 353 -1.96 27.98 9.28
CA THR A 353 -3.01 27.33 10.08
C THR A 353 -4.38 27.50 9.41
N HIS A 354 -5.39 26.76 9.88
CA HIS A 354 -6.78 26.91 9.44
C HIS A 354 -7.33 28.34 9.64
N ASP A 355 -6.75 29.09 10.57
CA ASP A 355 -7.08 30.50 10.83
C ASP A 355 -6.36 31.47 9.89
N GLY A 356 -5.49 30.99 9.00
CA GLY A 356 -4.73 31.80 8.06
C GLY A 356 -3.54 32.53 8.69
N GLN A 357 -3.01 32.04 9.82
CA GLN A 357 -1.75 32.53 10.38
C GLN A 357 -0.57 31.71 9.86
N LEU A 358 0.53 32.38 9.51
CA LEU A 358 1.76 31.71 9.09
C LEU A 358 2.33 30.91 10.27
N SER A 359 2.35 29.58 10.11
CA SER A 359 2.90 28.65 11.09
C SER A 359 4.38 28.39 10.82
N LYS A 360 4.76 28.11 9.57
CA LYS A 360 6.14 27.77 9.19
C LYS A 360 6.51 28.24 7.78
N SER A 361 7.81 28.42 7.59
CA SER A 361 8.46 28.69 6.30
C SER A 361 9.55 27.66 6.08
N ILE A 362 9.41 26.80 5.07
CA ILE A 362 10.29 25.67 4.81
C ILE A 362 11.00 25.88 3.46
N ARG A 363 12.32 25.93 3.45
CA ARG A 363 13.09 26.09 2.21
C ARG A 363 13.27 24.73 1.54
N VAL A 364 12.77 24.60 0.31
CA VAL A 364 12.57 23.28 -0.31
C VAL A 364 13.44 23.02 -1.53
N GLY A 365 13.96 24.06 -2.17
CA GLY A 365 14.77 23.97 -3.40
C GLY A 365 14.53 25.19 -4.29
N LYS A 366 15.28 25.31 -5.38
CA LYS A 366 15.13 26.44 -6.31
C LYS A 366 13.91 26.29 -7.20
N SER A 367 13.14 27.37 -7.30
CA SER A 367 11.94 27.48 -8.13
C SER A 367 10.86 26.42 -7.78
N PRO A 368 10.32 26.43 -6.55
CA PRO A 368 9.19 25.60 -6.20
C PRO A 368 7.96 26.01 -7.02
N PHE A 369 7.28 25.02 -7.61
CA PHE A 369 6.22 25.29 -8.58
C PHE A 369 4.92 24.58 -8.21
N GLY A 370 4.91 23.25 -8.25
CA GLY A 370 3.73 22.45 -7.93
C GLY A 370 3.76 21.91 -6.51
N LEU A 371 2.57 21.74 -5.92
CA LEU A 371 2.33 21.09 -4.64
C LEU A 371 1.36 19.91 -4.78
N ALA A 372 1.61 18.84 -4.03
CA ALA A 372 0.63 17.80 -3.81
C ALA A 372 0.67 17.30 -2.37
N ALA A 373 -0.49 17.14 -1.76
CA ALA A 373 -0.61 16.41 -0.50
C ALA A 373 -0.38 14.90 -0.75
N ILE A 374 0.57 14.32 -0.03
CA ILE A 374 0.86 12.88 -0.06
C ILE A 374 0.17 12.16 1.10
N SER A 375 0.21 12.77 2.28
CA SER A 375 -0.40 12.26 3.51
C SER A 375 -0.79 13.45 4.40
N ILE A 376 -1.42 13.18 5.55
CA ILE A 376 -1.92 14.19 6.51
C ILE A 376 -0.91 15.26 6.95
N ASN A 377 0.40 15.02 6.77
CA ASN A 377 1.46 15.95 7.16
C ASN A 377 2.64 15.95 6.19
N THR A 378 2.45 15.48 4.96
CA THR A 378 3.52 15.40 3.99
C THR A 378 3.07 15.96 2.65
N VAL A 379 3.88 16.84 2.07
CA VAL A 379 3.67 17.41 0.74
C VAL A 379 4.84 17.09 -0.18
N ALA A 380 4.54 16.84 -1.45
CA ALA A 380 5.53 16.83 -2.52
C ALA A 380 5.61 18.22 -3.13
N VAL A 381 6.83 18.69 -3.35
CA VAL A 381 7.10 19.99 -3.97
C VAL A 381 8.01 19.79 -5.16
N THR A 382 7.54 20.16 -6.35
CA THR A 382 8.40 20.17 -7.55
C THR A 382 9.26 21.42 -7.54
N CYS A 383 10.57 21.26 -7.76
CA CYS A 383 11.53 22.36 -7.87
C CYS A 383 12.14 22.34 -9.27
N LEU A 384 11.72 23.29 -10.11
CA LEU A 384 12.00 23.27 -11.55
C LEU A 384 13.49 23.46 -11.87
N VAL A 385 14.18 24.33 -11.12
CA VAL A 385 15.60 24.63 -11.37
C VAL A 385 16.52 23.56 -10.82
N ASP A 386 16.14 22.95 -9.69
CA ASP A 386 16.92 21.87 -9.10
C ASP A 386 16.57 20.49 -9.71
N GLU A 387 15.65 20.44 -10.67
CA GLU A 387 15.20 19.25 -11.40
C GLU A 387 14.83 18.09 -10.44
N ASN A 388 14.19 18.41 -9.32
CA ASN A 388 13.87 17.44 -8.28
C ASN A 388 12.49 17.64 -7.66
N ILE A 389 12.01 16.60 -6.99
CA ILE A 389 10.83 16.63 -6.14
C ILE A 389 11.28 16.45 -4.70
N ASN A 390 10.91 17.40 -3.85
CA ASN A 390 11.20 17.38 -2.43
C ASN A 390 9.98 16.89 -1.67
N ILE A 391 10.14 15.82 -0.89
CA ILE A 391 9.12 15.30 0.02
C ILE A 391 9.32 15.97 1.36
N VAL A 392 8.37 16.81 1.76
CA VAL A 392 8.48 17.70 2.90
C VAL A 392 7.47 17.28 3.94
N ASN A 393 7.94 17.00 5.17
CA ASN A 393 7.05 16.88 6.30
C ASN A 393 6.78 18.27 6.87
N ILE A 394 5.50 18.66 6.92
CA ILE A 394 5.10 20.02 7.33
C ILE A 394 5.11 20.22 8.85
N ASP A 395 5.03 19.13 9.63
CA ASP A 395 5.00 19.21 11.09
C ASP A 395 6.38 19.48 11.67
N ASP A 396 7.41 18.78 11.18
CA ASP A 396 8.80 19.01 11.60
C ASP A 396 9.55 20.01 10.70
N GLY A 397 9.02 20.29 9.50
CA GLY A 397 9.60 21.25 8.56
C GLY A 397 10.84 20.73 7.83
N VAL A 398 11.02 19.41 7.76
CA VAL A 398 12.21 18.78 7.17
C VAL A 398 11.89 18.19 5.81
N VAL A 399 12.78 18.43 4.84
CA VAL A 399 12.81 17.69 3.56
C VAL A 399 13.29 16.26 3.86
N LYS A 400 12.37 15.30 3.83
CA LYS A 400 12.62 13.89 4.16
C LYS A 400 13.31 13.14 3.02
N GLN A 401 13.00 13.51 1.79
CA GLN A 401 13.52 12.84 0.61
C GLN A 401 13.62 13.83 -0.55
N LYS A 402 14.67 13.67 -1.36
CA LYS A 402 14.82 14.36 -2.65
C LYS A 402 14.84 13.33 -3.76
N ILE A 403 13.97 13.50 -4.74
CA ILE A 403 13.84 12.63 -5.90
C ILE A 403 14.32 13.42 -7.11
N ASN A 404 15.47 13.05 -7.67
CA ASN A 404 16.01 13.71 -8.87
C ASN A 404 15.24 13.22 -10.10
N VAL A 405 14.70 14.14 -10.89
CA VAL A 405 13.90 13.85 -12.09
C VAL A 405 14.68 14.10 -13.38
N GLY A 406 15.79 14.87 -13.33
CA GLY A 406 16.63 15.22 -14.48
C GLY A 406 15.96 16.17 -15.50
N LYS A 407 16.72 16.67 -16.48
CA LYS A 407 16.25 17.61 -17.51
C LYS A 407 15.03 17.06 -18.27
N PRO A 408 13.88 17.76 -18.29
CA PRO A 408 12.62 17.16 -18.73
C PRO A 408 12.46 17.21 -20.25
N ASN A 409 12.11 16.06 -20.83
CA ASN A 409 11.00 16.01 -21.78
C ASN A 409 9.81 15.47 -20.97
N LEU A 410 8.92 16.35 -20.51
CA LEU A 410 7.65 16.08 -19.81
C LEU A 410 7.64 14.82 -18.92
N VAL A 411 8.01 14.96 -17.65
CA VAL A 411 7.87 13.87 -16.68
C VAL A 411 6.57 14.02 -15.90
N LEU A 412 5.60 13.17 -16.21
CA LEU A 412 4.38 12.98 -15.43
C LEU A 412 4.69 12.12 -14.19
N VAL A 413 4.89 12.75 -13.03
CA VAL A 413 5.08 12.03 -11.77
C VAL A 413 3.73 11.88 -11.06
N TYR A 414 3.22 10.65 -11.01
CA TYR A 414 2.02 10.29 -10.25
C TYR A 414 2.42 9.96 -8.81
N LEU A 415 2.02 10.80 -7.85
CA LEU A 415 2.26 10.54 -6.43
C LEU A 415 1.04 9.95 -5.72
N THR A 416 -0.19 10.23 -6.18
CA THR A 416 -1.46 9.59 -5.73
C THR A 416 -2.58 9.78 -6.78
N THR A 417 -3.73 9.12 -6.59
CA THR A 417 -4.89 9.07 -7.51
C THR A 417 -5.57 10.41 -7.87
N THR A 418 -5.12 11.53 -7.31
CA THR A 418 -5.80 12.84 -7.45
C THR A 418 -4.89 14.01 -7.85
N THR A 419 -3.57 13.82 -7.98
CA THR A 419 -2.69 14.94 -8.36
C THR A 419 -1.71 14.56 -9.46
N ILE A 420 -1.80 15.29 -10.57
CA ILE A 420 -0.92 15.19 -11.72
C ILE A 420 0.06 16.37 -11.65
N PHE A 421 1.35 16.09 -11.61
CA PHE A 421 2.37 17.11 -11.85
C PHE A 421 2.69 17.16 -13.34
N MET A 422 2.52 18.33 -13.93
CA MET A 422 3.11 18.67 -15.23
C MET A 422 4.38 19.48 -14.96
N PHE A 423 5.51 19.00 -15.48
CA PHE A 423 6.75 19.77 -15.60
C PHE A 423 6.78 20.49 -16.94
#